data_AF-A0A2D4YF33-F1
#
_entry.id   AF-A0A2D4YF33-F1
#
_cell.length_a   1.000
_cell.length_b   1.000
_cell.length_c   1.000
_cell.angle_alpha   90.00
_cell.angle_beta   90.00
_cell.angle_gamma   90.00
#
_symmetry.space_group_name_H-M   'P 1'
#
loop_
_entity.id
_entity.type
_entity.pdbx_description
1 polymer ?
#
loop_
_entity_poly.entity_id
_entity_poly.type
_entity_poly.pdbx_seq_one_letter_code
_entity_poly.pdbx_strand_id
1 'polypeptide(L)'
;MNEIEKIADNYVNSFGEILPGFKYGFANLREFTSKYYFDFVFVQMNEVTPKEPPVAGGSCGFTIDKKTFEIENLTFGELSMLAIKERELNEVYGKIKNVKDNNSFLHWLKSKYELNSKQLLEIKKTINSTEFEKETVLEQINQIIKTTANNV
;
A
#
# COMPACT_ATOMS: atom_id res chain seq x y z
N MET A 1 -10.21 10.80 17.88
CA MET A 1 -9.97 10.98 16.43
C MET A 1 -8.53 11.39 16.22
N ASN A 2 -7.75 10.56 15.54
CA ASN A 2 -6.36 10.83 15.19
C ASN A 2 -6.26 11.84 14.03
N GLU A 3 -5.05 12.30 13.70
CA GLU A 3 -4.84 13.31 12.65
C GLU A 3 -5.33 12.85 11.28
N ILE A 4 -5.12 11.59 10.94
CA ILE A 4 -5.52 11.01 9.65
C ILE A 4 -7.04 10.89 9.55
N GLU A 5 -7.71 10.51 10.63
CA GLU A 5 -9.17 10.48 10.72
C GLU A 5 -9.75 11.90 10.60
N LYS A 6 -9.06 12.95 11.07
CA LYS A 6 -9.49 14.35 10.84
C LYS A 6 -9.39 14.73 9.36
N ILE A 7 -8.33 14.31 8.66
CA ILE A 7 -8.20 14.54 7.22
C ILE A 7 -9.31 13.79 6.47
N ALA A 8 -9.55 12.53 6.82
CA ALA A 8 -10.62 11.71 6.26
C ALA A 8 -12.00 12.34 6.49
N ASP A 9 -12.28 12.80 7.72
CA ASP A 9 -13.53 13.47 8.09
C ASP A 9 -13.74 14.75 7.27
N ASN A 10 -12.72 15.61 7.19
CA ASN A 10 -12.79 16.82 6.37
C ASN A 10 -13.04 16.50 4.89
N TYR A 11 -12.42 15.45 4.37
CA TYR A 11 -12.59 15.02 2.99
C TYR A 11 -14.02 14.55 2.72
N VAL A 12 -14.57 13.63 3.51
CA VAL A 12 -15.94 13.13 3.28
C VAL A 12 -17.00 14.21 3.52
N ASN A 13 -16.78 15.12 4.46
CA ASN A 13 -17.69 16.23 4.72
C ASN A 13 -17.67 17.28 3.59
N SER A 14 -16.57 17.38 2.82
CA SER A 14 -16.47 18.34 1.70
C SER A 14 -17.45 18.05 0.56
N PHE A 15 -17.96 16.83 0.44
CA PHE A 15 -18.96 16.46 -0.56
C PHE A 15 -20.38 16.93 -0.20
N GLY A 16 -20.65 17.23 1.07
CA GLY A 16 -21.97 17.61 1.54
C GLY A 16 -23.01 16.48 1.39
N GLU A 17 -24.21 16.85 0.94
CA GLU A 17 -25.29 15.90 0.65
C GLU A 17 -25.07 15.26 -0.73
N ILE A 18 -25.02 13.93 -0.76
CA ILE A 18 -24.70 13.15 -1.97
C ILE A 18 -25.93 12.44 -2.57
N LEU A 19 -26.93 12.21 -1.72
CA LEU A 19 -28.25 11.69 -2.05
C LEU A 19 -29.23 12.35 -1.06
N PRO A 20 -30.53 12.47 -1.41
CA PRO A 20 -31.51 13.06 -0.49
C PRO A 20 -31.49 12.40 0.89
N GLY A 21 -31.10 13.16 1.91
CA GLY A 21 -30.99 12.72 3.30
C GLY A 21 -29.69 11.99 3.68
N PHE A 22 -28.71 11.88 2.78
CA PHE A 22 -27.45 11.16 3.02
C PHE A 22 -26.22 11.98 2.64
N LYS A 23 -25.16 11.79 3.43
CA LYS A 23 -23.79 12.25 3.19
C LYS A 23 -22.82 11.06 3.18
N TYR A 24 -21.59 11.29 2.71
CA TYR A 24 -20.52 10.32 2.94
C TYR A 24 -19.99 10.42 4.37
N GLY A 25 -19.66 9.26 4.93
CA GLY A 25 -18.75 9.08 6.04
C GLY A 25 -17.59 8.17 5.63
N PHE A 26 -16.77 7.79 6.59
CA PHE A 26 -15.69 6.82 6.39
C PHE A 26 -15.70 5.72 7.45
N ALA A 27 -15.15 4.55 7.11
CA ALA A 27 -14.98 3.43 8.03
C ALA A 27 -13.72 2.63 7.71
N ASN A 28 -13.39 1.66 8.59
CA ASN A 28 -12.39 0.63 8.38
C ASN A 28 -11.02 1.16 7.94
N LEU A 29 -10.34 1.89 8.83
CA LEU A 29 -8.94 2.26 8.64
C LEU A 29 -8.09 1.01 8.38
N ARG A 30 -7.47 0.94 7.19
CA ARG A 30 -6.47 -0.05 6.83
C ARG A 30 -5.16 0.64 6.52
N GLU A 31 -4.08 0.14 7.10
CA GLU A 31 -2.75 0.68 6.88
C GLU A 31 -1.99 -0.10 5.81
N PHE A 32 -1.57 0.62 4.78
CA PHE A 32 -0.56 0.18 3.82
C PHE A 32 0.78 0.85 4.15
N THR A 33 1.86 0.36 3.56
CA THR A 33 3.20 0.89 3.81
C THR A 33 3.30 2.37 3.44
N SER A 34 2.73 2.77 2.30
CA SER A 34 2.76 4.16 1.82
C SER A 34 1.47 4.95 2.02
N LYS A 35 0.35 4.29 2.37
CA LYS A 35 -0.98 4.92 2.39
C LYS A 35 -1.83 4.47 3.56
N TYR A 36 -2.73 5.34 4.02
CA TYR A 36 -3.90 4.96 4.83
C TYR A 36 -5.09 4.77 3.89
N TYR A 37 -5.94 3.78 4.14
CA TYR A 37 -7.15 3.52 3.36
C TYR A 37 -8.38 3.56 4.27
N PHE A 38 -9.47 4.11 3.74
CA PHE A 38 -10.78 4.10 4.36
C PHE A 38 -11.86 3.68 3.36
N ASP A 39 -12.86 2.93 3.84
CA ASP A 39 -14.08 2.65 3.09
C ASP A 39 -15.00 3.87 3.10
N PHE A 40 -15.64 4.18 1.97
CA PHE A 40 -16.77 5.10 1.96
C PHE A 40 -17.98 4.41 2.59
N VAL A 41 -18.72 5.15 3.42
CA VAL A 41 -20.01 4.68 3.96
C VAL A 41 -21.07 5.76 3.81
N PHE A 42 -22.33 5.34 3.65
CA PHE A 42 -23.45 6.28 3.72
C PHE A 42 -23.78 6.58 5.16
N VAL A 43 -23.99 7.85 5.45
CA VAL A 43 -24.44 8.33 6.76
C VAL A 43 -25.63 9.25 6.52
N GLN A 44 -26.66 9.14 7.35
CA GLN A 44 -27.78 10.07 7.30
C GLN A 44 -27.32 11.48 7.73
N MET A 45 -28.07 12.53 7.34
CA MET A 45 -27.73 13.91 7.72
C MET A 45 -27.68 14.15 9.23
N ASN A 46 -28.32 13.29 10.03
CA ASN A 46 -28.28 13.28 11.50
C ASN A 46 -27.14 12.43 12.08
N GLU A 47 -26.17 12.03 11.26
CA GLU A 47 -24.97 11.25 11.62
C GLU A 47 -25.23 9.78 12.00
N VAL A 48 -26.41 9.26 11.70
CA VAL A 48 -26.72 7.84 11.91
C VAL A 48 -26.35 7.02 10.67
N THR A 49 -25.55 5.97 10.88
CA THR A 49 -25.31 4.96 9.83
C THR A 49 -26.57 4.11 9.66
N PRO A 50 -27.17 4.07 8.46
CA PRO A 50 -28.37 3.27 8.21
C PRO A 50 -28.04 1.78 8.28
N LYS A 51 -28.99 0.98 8.79
CA LYS A 51 -28.87 -0.49 8.77
C LYS A 51 -28.82 -1.05 7.35
N GLU A 52 -29.56 -0.41 6.44
CA GLU A 52 -29.60 -0.73 5.01
C GLU A 52 -29.21 0.53 4.23
N PRO A 53 -27.91 0.75 3.98
CA PRO A 53 -27.45 1.90 3.22
C PRO A 53 -27.90 1.81 1.74
N PRO A 54 -28.08 2.95 1.05
CA PRO A 54 -28.27 2.97 -0.39
C PRO A 54 -27.16 2.20 -1.12
N VAL A 55 -27.52 1.56 -2.23
CA VAL A 55 -26.55 0.95 -3.13
C VAL A 55 -26.01 2.02 -4.06
N ALA A 56 -24.70 2.23 -4.06
CA ALA A 56 -24.03 3.09 -5.03
C ALA A 56 -22.91 2.32 -5.75
N GLY A 57 -22.77 2.60 -7.04
CA GLY A 57 -21.60 2.20 -7.81
C GLY A 57 -20.51 3.27 -7.74
N GLY A 58 -19.26 2.88 -8.00
CA GLY A 58 -18.12 3.80 -8.07
C GLY A 58 -16.97 3.39 -7.16
N SER A 59 -16.28 4.37 -6.61
CA SER A 59 -15.18 4.17 -5.69
C SER A 59 -15.68 3.51 -4.40
N CYS A 60 -14.97 2.47 -3.94
CA CYS A 60 -15.28 1.77 -2.71
C CYS A 60 -14.73 2.49 -1.46
N GLY A 61 -13.76 3.36 -1.67
CA GLY A 61 -13.06 4.08 -0.61
C GLY A 61 -12.06 5.07 -1.17
N PHE A 62 -11.20 5.55 -0.30
CA PHE A 62 -10.13 6.47 -0.64
C PHE A 62 -8.88 6.16 0.16
N THR A 63 -7.73 6.61 -0.36
CA THR A 63 -6.46 6.58 0.35
C THR A 63 -5.96 7.97 0.66
N ILE A 64 -5.17 8.07 1.73
CA ILE A 64 -4.36 9.24 2.08
C ILE A 64 -2.89 8.81 2.03
N ASP A 65 -2.09 9.47 1.21
CA ASP A 65 -0.65 9.21 1.13
C ASP A 65 0.07 9.63 2.42
N LYS A 66 0.93 8.76 2.97
CA LYS A 66 1.60 8.99 4.27
C LYS A 66 2.64 10.10 4.23
N LYS A 67 3.15 10.48 3.04
CA LYS A 67 4.21 11.49 2.88
C LYS A 67 3.66 12.84 2.47
N THR A 68 2.71 12.84 1.54
CA THR A 68 2.17 14.04 0.89
C THR A 68 0.81 14.45 1.42
N PHE A 69 0.10 13.55 2.12
CA PHE A 69 -1.29 13.71 2.53
C PHE A 69 -2.28 13.90 1.38
N GLU A 70 -1.87 13.61 0.15
CA GLU A 70 -2.76 13.63 -1.01
C GLU A 70 -3.81 12.53 -0.91
N ILE A 71 -5.04 12.86 -1.32
CA ILE A 71 -6.20 11.97 -1.24
C ILE A 71 -6.58 11.48 -2.64
N GLU A 72 -6.77 10.18 -2.77
CA GLU A 72 -7.17 9.53 -4.02
C GLU A 72 -8.34 8.58 -3.77
N ASN A 73 -9.37 8.63 -4.60
CA ASN A 73 -10.45 7.66 -4.56
C ASN A 73 -10.02 6.36 -5.24
N LEU A 74 -10.43 5.20 -4.71
CA LEU A 74 -10.15 3.89 -5.30
C LEU A 74 -11.42 3.15 -5.66
N THR A 75 -11.41 2.54 -6.82
CA THR A 75 -12.29 1.43 -7.19
C THR A 75 -11.87 0.13 -6.47
N PHE A 76 -12.75 -0.87 -6.48
CA PHE A 76 -12.43 -2.21 -5.97
C PHE A 76 -11.21 -2.85 -6.66
N GLY A 77 -11.04 -2.59 -7.97
CA GLY A 77 -9.90 -3.08 -8.73
C GLY A 77 -8.58 -2.46 -8.25
N GLU A 78 -8.56 -1.14 -8.04
CA GLU A 78 -7.38 -0.43 -7.55
C GLU A 78 -7.04 -0.82 -6.11
N LEU A 79 -8.04 -0.99 -5.25
CA LEU A 79 -7.84 -1.52 -3.90
C LEU A 79 -7.22 -2.92 -3.92
N SER A 80 -7.69 -3.78 -4.83
CA SER A 80 -7.14 -5.13 -5.00
C SER A 80 -5.69 -5.09 -5.46
N MET A 81 -5.34 -4.21 -6.42
CA MET A 81 -3.95 -4.02 -6.84
C MET A 81 -3.07 -3.50 -5.70
N LEU A 82 -3.57 -2.55 -4.91
CA LEU A 82 -2.84 -2.03 -3.75
C LEU A 82 -2.55 -3.14 -2.72
N ALA A 83 -3.55 -3.98 -2.42
CA ALA A 83 -3.40 -5.11 -1.51
C ALA A 83 -2.41 -6.17 -2.04
N ILE A 84 -2.37 -6.42 -3.35
CA ILE A 84 -1.39 -7.33 -3.96
C ILE A 84 0.02 -6.77 -3.82
N LYS A 85 0.23 -5.48 -4.13
CA LYS A 85 1.53 -4.82 -3.99
C LYS A 85 2.03 -4.84 -2.55
N GLU A 86 1.17 -4.55 -1.58
CA GLU A 86 1.50 -4.60 -0.16
C GLU A 86 1.87 -6.02 0.29
N ARG A 87 1.17 -7.05 -0.21
CA ARG A 87 1.51 -8.45 0.09
C ARG A 87 2.88 -8.81 -0.45
N GLU A 88 3.18 -8.44 -1.70
CA GLU A 88 4.49 -8.66 -2.30
C GLU A 88 5.60 -7.93 -1.52
N LEU A 89 5.35 -6.68 -1.12
CA LEU A 89 6.27 -5.89 -0.31
C LEU A 89 6.59 -6.57 1.02
N ASN A 90 5.56 -7.03 1.73
CA ASN A 90 5.70 -7.75 2.99
C ASN A 90 6.47 -9.07 2.82
N GLU A 91 6.19 -9.81 1.75
CA GLU A 91 6.89 -11.06 1.43
C GLU A 91 8.39 -10.79 1.23
N VAL A 92 8.73 -9.86 0.34
CA VAL A 92 10.13 -9.55 0.01
C VAL A 92 10.85 -8.98 1.23
N TYR A 93 10.25 -8.02 1.93
CA TYR A 93 10.84 -7.41 3.12
C TYR A 93 11.07 -8.44 4.24
N GLY A 94 10.07 -9.26 4.54
CA GLY A 94 10.16 -10.30 5.54
C GLY A 94 11.24 -11.33 5.21
N LYS A 95 11.44 -11.63 3.92
CA LYS A 95 12.51 -12.51 3.50
C LYS A 95 13.89 -11.85 3.61
N ILE A 96 14.04 -10.57 3.22
CA ILE A 96 15.30 -9.81 3.32
C ILE A 96 15.78 -9.69 4.76
N LYS A 97 14.87 -9.39 5.68
CA LYS A 97 15.19 -9.26 7.11
C LYS A 97 15.88 -10.52 7.66
N ASN A 98 15.59 -11.69 7.10
CA ASN A 98 16.11 -12.99 7.53
C ASN A 98 17.36 -13.46 6.75
N VAL A 99 17.89 -12.65 5.81
CA VAL A 99 18.99 -13.06 4.92
C VAL A 99 20.33 -13.13 5.63
N LYS A 100 20.57 -12.26 6.62
CA LYS A 100 21.82 -12.22 7.37
C LYS A 100 22.13 -13.59 8.01
N ASP A 101 21.09 -14.36 8.32
CA ASP A 101 21.19 -15.66 9.00
C ASP A 101 20.86 -16.87 8.10
N ASN A 102 20.35 -16.67 6.88
CA ASN A 102 19.90 -17.79 6.03
C ASN A 102 19.98 -17.51 4.51
N ASN A 103 20.81 -18.30 3.79
CA ASN A 103 20.99 -18.19 2.34
C ASN A 103 19.78 -18.69 1.50
N SER A 104 18.76 -19.32 2.09
CA SER A 104 17.58 -19.84 1.36
C SER A 104 16.82 -18.76 0.60
N PHE A 105 16.84 -17.52 1.08
CA PHE A 105 16.26 -16.38 0.38
C PHE A 105 16.91 -16.11 -0.97
N LEU A 106 18.24 -16.27 -1.08
CA LEU A 106 18.95 -15.98 -2.32
C LEU A 106 18.51 -16.92 -3.44
N HIS A 107 18.21 -18.18 -3.12
CA HIS A 107 17.60 -19.11 -4.08
C HIS A 107 16.19 -18.69 -4.49
N TRP A 108 15.39 -18.22 -3.54
CA TRP A 108 14.05 -17.71 -3.84
C TRP A 108 14.08 -16.46 -4.72
N LEU A 109 14.93 -15.46 -4.42
CA LEU A 109 15.12 -14.27 -5.25
C LEU A 109 15.58 -14.64 -6.66
N LYS A 110 16.54 -15.56 -6.76
CA LYS A 110 17.04 -16.06 -8.04
C LYS A 110 15.91 -16.61 -8.89
N SER A 111 14.99 -17.37 -8.30
CA SER A 111 13.84 -17.94 -9.00
C SER A 111 12.77 -16.88 -9.33
N LYS A 112 12.48 -15.95 -8.42
CA LYS A 112 11.40 -14.97 -8.59
C LYS A 112 11.72 -13.89 -9.62
N TYR A 113 12.98 -13.46 -9.68
CA TYR A 113 13.44 -12.37 -10.55
C TYR A 113 14.43 -12.85 -11.63
N GLU A 114 14.56 -14.16 -11.83
CA GLU A 114 15.42 -14.79 -12.83
C GLU A 114 16.88 -14.28 -12.80
N LEU A 115 17.43 -14.14 -11.59
CA LEU A 115 18.73 -13.49 -11.39
C LEU A 115 19.91 -14.36 -11.81
N ASN A 116 20.95 -13.72 -12.34
CA ASN A 116 22.25 -14.35 -12.53
C ASN A 116 23.12 -14.28 -11.25
N SER A 117 24.23 -15.02 -11.22
CA SER A 117 25.11 -15.09 -10.04
C SER A 117 25.74 -13.75 -9.66
N LYS A 118 25.98 -12.85 -10.62
CA LYS A 118 26.55 -11.52 -10.38
C LYS A 118 25.53 -10.61 -9.68
N GLN A 119 24.29 -10.57 -10.19
CA GLN A 119 23.17 -9.88 -9.55
C GLN A 119 22.93 -10.38 -8.13
N LEU A 120 22.95 -11.70 -7.93
CA LEU A 120 22.71 -12.29 -6.62
C LEU A 120 23.80 -11.93 -5.60
N LEU A 121 25.06 -11.88 -6.05
CA LEU A 121 26.19 -11.50 -5.21
C LEU A 121 26.09 -10.02 -4.79
N GLU A 122 25.74 -9.12 -5.72
CA GLU A 122 25.57 -7.70 -5.42
C GLU A 122 24.40 -7.46 -4.45
N ILE A 123 23.25 -8.10 -4.67
CA ILE A 123 22.13 -8.04 -3.72
C ILE A 123 22.57 -8.51 -2.33
N LYS A 124 23.30 -9.63 -2.23
CA LYS A 124 23.81 -10.14 -0.95
C LYS A 124 24.73 -9.13 -0.26
N LYS A 125 25.64 -8.48 -1.00
CA LYS A 125 26.52 -7.45 -0.44
C LYS A 125 25.70 -6.28 0.09
N THR A 126 24.76 -5.78 -0.69
CA THR A 126 23.92 -4.64 -0.29
C THR A 126 23.07 -4.94 0.95
N ILE A 127 22.49 -6.15 1.04
CA ILE A 127 21.73 -6.60 2.23
C ILE A 127 22.61 -6.67 3.48
N ASN A 128 23.88 -7.07 3.33
CA ASN A 128 24.79 -7.13 4.46
C ASN A 128 25.30 -5.74 4.89
N SER A 129 25.45 -4.81 3.94
CA SER A 129 26.01 -3.48 4.19
C SER A 129 24.97 -2.41 4.51
N THR A 130 23.68 -2.67 4.27
CA THR A 130 22.61 -1.65 4.31
C THR A 130 21.41 -2.16 5.08
N GLU A 131 20.80 -1.30 5.88
CA GLU A 131 19.49 -1.58 6.46
C GLU A 131 18.42 -1.23 5.43
N PHE A 132 17.60 -2.22 5.06
CA PHE A 132 16.51 -2.01 4.12
C PHE A 132 15.30 -1.45 4.87
N GLU A 133 14.74 -0.35 4.37
CA GLU A 133 13.42 0.13 4.77
C GLU A 133 12.35 -0.59 3.94
N LYS A 134 11.21 -0.90 4.58
CA LYS A 134 10.14 -1.64 3.92
C LYS A 134 9.60 -0.86 2.71
N GLU A 135 9.56 0.45 2.81
CA GLU A 135 9.06 1.39 1.80
C GLU A 135 9.87 1.35 0.50
N THR A 136 11.17 1.07 0.58
CA THR A 136 12.11 1.22 -0.55
C THR A 136 12.70 -0.10 -1.03
N VAL A 137 12.44 -1.20 -0.31
CA VAL A 137 13.07 -2.50 -0.55
C VAL A 137 12.90 -3.02 -1.97
N LEU A 138 11.69 -2.94 -2.55
CA LEU A 138 11.45 -3.39 -3.92
C LEU A 138 12.18 -2.52 -4.94
N GLU A 139 12.21 -1.20 -4.71
CA GLU A 139 12.88 -0.27 -5.61
C GLU A 139 14.39 -0.51 -5.60
N GLN A 140 14.99 -0.65 -4.42
CA GLN A 140 16.41 -0.95 -4.28
C GLN A 140 16.80 -2.27 -4.95
N ILE A 141 16.03 -3.34 -4.78
CA ILE A 141 16.27 -4.62 -5.48
C ILE A 141 16.18 -4.41 -7.00
N ASN A 142 15.12 -3.76 -7.48
CA ASN A 142 14.92 -3.53 -8.91
C ASN A 142 16.03 -2.65 -9.53
N GLN A 143 16.54 -1.67 -8.79
CA GLN A 143 17.68 -0.87 -9.21
C GLN A 143 18.93 -1.73 -9.37
N ILE A 144 19.24 -2.60 -8.39
CA ILE A 144 20.38 -3.53 -8.49
C ILE A 144 20.22 -4.45 -9.69
N ILE A 145 19.02 -4.99 -9.93
CA ILE A 145 18.75 -5.85 -11.08
C ILE A 145 19.07 -5.11 -12.39
N LYS A 146 18.59 -3.87 -12.54
CA LYS A 146 18.79 -3.03 -13.73
C LYS A 146 20.25 -2.63 -13.95
N THR A 147 20.93 -2.12 -12.92
CA THR A 147 22.34 -1.67 -13.04
C THR A 147 23.26 -2.83 -13.40
N THR A 148 22.98 -4.04 -12.91
CA THR A 148 23.82 -5.20 -13.19
C THR A 148 23.53 -5.83 -14.55
N ALA A 149 22.31 -5.63 -15.11
CA ALA A 149 21.94 -6.09 -16.45
C ALA A 149 22.56 -5.24 -17.57
N ASN A 150 22.70 -3.92 -17.36
CA ASN A 150 23.30 -2.99 -18.34
C ASN A 150 24.85 -3.03 -18.37
N ASN A 151 25.48 -3.81 -17.49
CA ASN A 151 26.93 -3.99 -17.41
C ASN A 151 27.36 -5.39 -17.92
N VAL A 152 26.65 -5.89 -18.92
CA VAL A 152 26.89 -7.14 -19.66
C VAL A 152 27.14 -6.81 -21.13
#